data_AF-A0A090VWB3-F1
#
_entry.id   AF-A0A090VWB3-F1
#
_cell.length_a   1.000
_cell.length_b   1.000
_cell.length_c   1.000
_cell.angle_alpha   90.00
_cell.angle_beta   90.00
_cell.angle_gamma   90.00
#
_symmetry.space_group_name_H-M   'P 1'
#
loop_
_entity.id
_entity.type
_entity.pdbx_description
1 polymer ?
#
loop_
_entity_poly.entity_id
_entity_poly.type
_entity_poly.pdbx_seq_one_letter_code
_entity_poly.pdbx_strand_id
1 'polypeptide(L)'
;MGLSYLSKLVPGRMVAFMFGVYYLAIAIGNKLAHYVGGDIEKITSEHGLSFFFLIFTFIPIGLGLVSLLLHPLLKKLMHGVR
;
A
#
# COMPACT_ATOMS: atom_id res chain seq x y z
N MET A 1 1.16 10.45 8.14
CA MET A 1 2.13 9.67 8.96
C MET A 1 3.32 9.16 8.13
N GLY A 2 3.15 8.51 6.97
CA GLY A 2 4.27 7.94 6.19
C GLY A 2 5.32 8.93 5.65
N LEU A 3 4.88 10.12 5.22
CA LEU A 3 5.79 11.15 4.65
C LEU A 3 6.79 11.72 5.66
N SER A 4 6.42 11.79 6.93
CA SER A 4 7.33 12.26 7.99
C SER A 4 8.45 11.26 8.25
N TYR A 5 8.16 9.96 8.18
CA TYR A 5 9.20 8.93 8.27
C TYR A 5 10.06 8.91 7.01
N LEU A 6 9.46 9.09 5.83
CA LEU A 6 10.19 9.16 4.57
C LEU A 6 11.24 10.29 4.58
N SER A 7 10.87 11.49 5.02
CA SER A 7 11.82 12.62 5.04
C SER A 7 12.92 12.46 6.10
N LYS A 8 12.69 11.74 7.20
CA LYS A 8 13.68 11.50 8.26
C LYS A 8 14.64 10.34 7.95
N LEU A 9 14.19 9.32 7.20
CA LEU A 9 15.00 8.15 6.88
C LEU A 9 15.82 8.28 5.59
N VAL A 10 15.43 9.20 4.70
CA VAL A 10 16.06 9.35 3.39
C VAL A 10 17.27 10.30 3.48
N PRO A 11 18.40 9.99 2.79
CA PRO A 11 19.53 10.91 2.71
C PRO A 11 19.10 12.26 2.14
N GLY A 12 19.47 13.37 2.79
CA GLY A 12 19.04 14.74 2.42
C GLY A 12 19.19 15.09 0.92
N ARG A 13 20.23 14.55 0.27
CA ARG A 13 20.49 14.71 -1.17
C ARG A 13 19.47 14.02 -2.11
N MET A 14 18.72 13.03 -1.64
CA MET A 14 17.81 12.20 -2.45
C MET A 14 16.34 12.34 -2.02
N VAL A 15 16.02 13.30 -1.16
CA VAL A 15 14.65 13.51 -0.64
C VAL A 15 13.65 13.68 -1.78
N ALA A 16 13.94 14.56 -2.74
CA ALA A 16 13.06 14.78 -3.91
C ALA A 16 12.80 13.50 -4.71
N PHE A 17 13.84 12.67 -4.92
CA PHE A 17 13.70 11.41 -5.65
C PHE A 17 12.83 10.40 -4.89
N MET A 18 13.01 10.27 -3.58
CA MET A 18 12.21 9.37 -2.75
C MET A 18 10.75 9.80 -2.63
N PHE A 19 10.47 11.11 -2.60
CA PHE A 19 9.10 11.61 -2.74
C PHE A 19 8.50 11.22 -4.11
N GLY A 20 9.29 11.29 -5.19
CA GLY A 20 8.87 10.80 -6.52
C GLY A 20 8.49 9.31 -6.50
N VAL A 21 9.31 8.46 -5.88
CA VAL A 21 9.01 7.02 -5.72
C VAL A 21 7.75 6.80 -4.87
N TYR A 22 7.58 7.55 -3.78
CA TYR A 22 6.39 7.46 -2.93
C TYR A 22 5.11 7.78 -3.70
N TYR A 23 5.10 8.87 -4.48
CA TYR A 23 3.93 9.23 -5.30
C TYR A 23 3.71 8.26 -6.47
N LEU A 24 4.78 7.71 -7.05
CA LEU A 24 4.66 6.68 -8.07
C LEU A 24 3.99 5.42 -7.52
N ALA A 25 4.35 4.98 -6.32
CA ALA A 25 3.71 3.84 -5.67
C ALA A 25 2.20 4.08 -5.46
N ILE A 26 1.81 5.29 -5.03
CA ILE A 26 0.39 5.67 -4.89
C ILE A 26 -0.32 5.66 -6.25
N ALA A 27 0.31 6.20 -7.30
CA ALA A 27 -0.27 6.22 -8.64
C ALA A 27 -0.52 4.80 -9.17
N ILE A 28 0.43 3.88 -8.97
CA ILE A 28 0.27 2.47 -9.35
C ILE A 28 -0.88 1.82 -8.56
N GLY A 29 -0.95 2.05 -7.25
CA GLY A 29 -2.03 1.53 -6.40
C GLY A 29 -3.41 2.02 -6.86
N ASN A 30 -3.54 3.31 -7.16
CA ASN A 30 -4.78 3.88 -7.68
C ASN A 30 -5.15 3.34 -9.07
N LYS A 31 -4.16 3.13 -9.94
CA LYS A 31 -4.38 2.51 -11.25
C LYS A 31 -4.91 1.08 -11.12
N LEU A 32 -4.34 0.29 -10.21
CA LEU A 32 -4.82 -1.05 -9.89
C LEU A 32 -6.25 -1.02 -9.32
N ALA A 33 -6.54 -0.09 -8.40
CA ALA A 33 -7.87 0.09 -7.86
C ALA A 33 -8.90 0.46 -8.95
N HIS A 34 -8.51 1.29 -9.93
CA HIS A 34 -9.35 1.64 -11.07
C HIS A 34 -9.64 0.43 -11.97
N TYR A 35 -8.67 -0.44 -12.24
CA TYR A 35 -8.92 -1.65 -13.03
C TYR A 35 -9.84 -2.63 -12.29
N VAL A 36 -9.55 -2.91 -11.01
CA VAL A 36 -10.37 -3.83 -10.20
C VAL A 36 -11.78 -3.28 -9.99
N GLY A 37 -11.93 -1.97 -9.82
CA GLY A 37 -13.22 -1.29 -9.73
C GLY A 37 -13.94 -1.11 -11.07
N GLY A 38 -13.22 -1.06 -12.19
CA GLY A 38 -13.79 -0.97 -13.53
C GLY A 38 -14.35 -2.31 -14.02
N ASP A 39 -13.70 -3.42 -13.66
CA ASP A 39 -14.12 -4.78 -14.01
C ASP A 39 -15.17 -5.37 -13.04
N ILE A 40 -15.86 -4.54 -12.22
CA ILE A 40 -16.90 -4.99 -11.27
C ILE A 40 -17.95 -5.87 -11.95
N GLU A 41 -18.41 -5.49 -13.13
CA GLU A 41 -19.45 -6.21 -13.86
C GLU A 41 -19.00 -7.61 -14.27
N LYS A 42 -17.74 -7.78 -14.70
CA LYS A 42 -17.17 -9.10 -15.02
C LYS A 42 -17.02 -9.98 -13.78
N ILE A 43 -16.44 -9.42 -12.71
CA ILE A 43 -16.23 -10.16 -11.46
C ILE A 43 -17.56 -10.58 -10.85
N THR A 44 -18.56 -9.69 -10.91
CA THR A 44 -19.92 -9.95 -10.42
C THR A 44 -20.64 -11.00 -11.26
N SER A 45 -20.47 -10.99 -12.59
CA SER A 45 -21.10 -11.95 -13.48
C SER A 45 -20.58 -13.39 -13.25
N GLU A 46 -19.27 -13.54 -13.00
CA GLU A 46 -18.66 -14.87 -12.79
C GLU A 46 -18.78 -15.39 -11.34
N HIS A 47 -18.69 -14.49 -10.34
CA HIS A 47 -18.57 -14.87 -8.93
C HIS A 47 -19.54 -14.18 -7.97
N GLY A 48 -20.38 -13.26 -8.47
CA GLY A 48 -21.38 -12.53 -7.69
C GLY A 48 -20.83 -11.29 -6.95
N LEU A 49 -21.73 -10.36 -6.60
CA LEU A 49 -21.39 -9.12 -5.88
C LEU A 49 -20.74 -9.38 -4.51
N SER A 50 -21.17 -10.43 -3.80
CA SER A 50 -20.63 -10.76 -2.48
C SER A 50 -19.13 -11.09 -2.57
N PHE A 51 -18.68 -11.77 -3.62
CA PHE A 51 -17.28 -12.10 -3.80
C PHE A 51 -16.41 -10.86 -4.03
N PHE A 52 -16.92 -9.88 -4.79
CA PHE A 52 -16.25 -8.59 -4.98
C PHE A 52 -15.95 -7.88 -3.64
N PHE A 53 -16.95 -7.79 -2.74
CA PHE A 53 -16.74 -7.17 -1.43
C PHE A 53 -15.83 -7.99 -0.50
N LEU A 54 -15.86 -9.33 -0.61
CA LEU A 54 -14.96 -10.20 0.14
C LEU A 54 -13.48 -9.98 -0.26
N ILE A 55 -13.19 -9.70 -1.52
CA ILE A 55 -11.83 -9.33 -1.97
C ILE A 55 -11.35 -8.08 -1.24
N PHE A 56 -12.17 -7.03 -1.14
CA PHE A 56 -11.85 -5.81 -0.39
C PHE A 56 -11.80 -6.00 1.13
N THR A 57 -12.25 -7.14 1.63
CA THR A 57 -12.16 -7.47 3.06
C THR A 57 -10.91 -8.29 3.35
N PHE A 58 -10.70 -9.40 2.63
CA PHE A 58 -9.57 -10.30 2.88
C PHE A 58 -8.23 -9.72 2.46
N ILE A 59 -8.14 -8.96 1.36
CA ILE A 59 -6.87 -8.39 0.90
C ILE A 59 -6.30 -7.38 1.92
N PRO A 60 -7.05 -6.35 2.39
CA PRO A 60 -6.52 -5.43 3.39
C PRO A 60 -6.23 -6.11 4.73
N ILE A 61 -7.02 -7.11 5.14
CA ILE A 61 -6.74 -7.90 6.35
C ILE A 61 -5.41 -8.64 6.22
N GLY A 62 -5.17 -9.32 5.09
CA GLY A 62 -3.92 -10.01 4.81
C GLY A 62 -2.72 -9.06 4.78
N LEU A 63 -2.85 -7.93 4.08
CA LEU A 63 -1.82 -6.88 4.05
C LEU A 63 -1.55 -6.27 5.43
N GLY A 64 -2.61 -6.08 6.24
CA GLY A 64 -2.49 -5.61 7.62
C GLY A 64 -1.73 -6.61 8.51
N LEU A 65 -2.04 -7.89 8.41
CA LEU A 65 -1.31 -8.97 9.10
C LEU A 65 0.16 -9.02 8.70
N VAL A 66 0.45 -8.95 7.40
CA VAL A 66 1.82 -8.88 6.88
C VAL A 66 2.53 -7.63 7.43
N SER A 67 1.88 -6.47 7.44
CA SER A 67 2.45 -5.24 8.00
C SER A 67 2.78 -5.37 9.49
N LEU A 68 1.91 -6.01 10.28
CA LEU A 68 2.15 -6.28 11.69
C LEU A 68 3.34 -7.23 11.90
N LEU A 69 3.50 -8.25 11.07
CA LEU A 69 4.64 -9.16 11.13
C LEU A 69 5.96 -8.49 10.75
N LEU A 70 5.94 -7.56 9.78
CA LEU A 70 7.12 -6.78 9.40
C LEU A 70 7.43 -5.64 10.37
N HIS A 71 6.49 -5.22 11.20
CA HIS A 71 6.66 -4.13 12.16
C HIS A 71 7.95 -4.20 13.01
N PRO A 72 8.31 -5.34 13.66
CA PRO A 72 9.56 -5.44 14.42
C PRO A 72 10.82 -5.29 13.55
N LEU A 73 10.80 -5.78 12.32
CA LEU A 73 11.92 -5.65 11.38
C LEU A 73 12.10 -4.20 10.93
N LEU A 74 11.00 -3.53 10.56
CA LEU A 74 11.01 -2.13 10.17
C LEU A 74 11.53 -1.25 11.31
N LYS A 75 11.06 -1.49 12.55
CA LYS A 75 11.53 -0.76 13.73
C LYS A 75 13.04 -0.93 13.97
N LYS A 76 13.60 -2.12 13.71
CA LYS A 76 15.05 -2.37 13.80
C LYS A 76 15.83 -1.59 12.73
N LEU A 77 15.30 -1.52 11.50
CA LEU A 77 15.93 -0.80 10.39
C LEU A 77 15.87 0.73 10.53
N MET A 78 14.90 1.25 11.28
CA MET A 78 14.74 2.69 11.52
C MET A 78 15.77 3.29 12.50
N HIS A 79 16.69 2.50 13.08
CA HIS A 79 17.79 2.97 13.93
C HIS A 79 17.39 4.00 15.02
N GLY A 80 16.18 3.91 15.56
CA GLY A 80 15.68 4.80 16.63
C GLY A 80 15.10 6.13 16.15
N VAL A 81 14.96 6.36 14.84
CA VAL A 81 14.30 7.55 14.28
C VAL A 81 12.81 7.56 14.65
N ARG A 82 12.37 8.60 15.38
CA ARG A 82 10.96 8.87 15.76
C ARG A 82 10.50 10.18 15.12
#